data_AF-A0A957F0Z2-F1
#
_entry.id   AF-A0A957F0Z2-F1
#
_cell.length_a   1.000
_cell.length_b   1.000
_cell.length_c   1.000
_cell.angle_alpha   90.00
_cell.angle_beta   90.00
_cell.angle_gamma   90.00
#
_symmetry.space_group_name_H-M   'P 1'
#
loop_
_entity.id
_entity.type
_entity.pdbx_description
1 polymer ?
#
loop_
_entity_poly.entity_id
_entity_poly.type
_entity_poly.pdbx_seq_one_letter_code
_entity_poly.pdbx_strand_id
1 'polypeptide(L)'
;MNFWRNRRLWVVLVAVIGLALFLGITAQNKLGFPLDDAWIHQTYARNLARYGRLEFTLGVSSAGSTAPLWTLLLALGYVLGLPYLFWAYLLGGLCLLWLGWSGMRLWRALWPAQAARDWLAGMVLVLTWPLL
;
A
#
# COMPACT_ATOMS: atom_id res chain seq x y z
N MET A 1 30.80 -1.08 3.11
CA MET A 1 29.93 -1.06 1.89
C MET A 1 29.42 0.36 1.69
N ASN A 2 29.82 1.05 0.61
CA ASN A 2 29.37 2.43 0.37
C ASN A 2 27.87 2.44 0.07
N PHE A 3 27.07 2.93 1.03
CA PHE A 3 25.61 3.11 0.93
C PHE A 3 25.19 3.73 -0.41
N TRP A 4 25.92 4.78 -0.83
CA TRP A 4 25.73 5.52 -2.09
C TRP A 4 25.89 4.69 -3.37
N ARG A 5 26.56 3.54 -3.33
CA ARG A 5 26.78 2.69 -4.50
C ARG A 5 25.65 1.68 -4.74
N ASN A 6 24.81 1.40 -3.74
CA ASN A 6 23.73 0.44 -3.88
C ASN A 6 22.47 1.11 -4.43
N ARG A 7 22.30 1.05 -5.76
CA ARG A 7 21.21 1.74 -6.46
C ARG A 7 19.80 1.32 -6.01
N ARG A 8 19.66 0.16 -5.38
CA ARG A 8 18.38 -0.33 -4.84
C ARG A 8 17.89 0.49 -3.65
N LEU A 9 18.81 1.10 -2.89
CA LEU A 9 18.44 1.96 -1.76
C LEU A 9 17.73 3.22 -2.25
N TRP A 10 18.03 3.70 -3.46
CA TRP A 10 17.31 4.81 -4.07
C TRP A 10 15.84 4.47 -4.35
N VAL A 11 15.52 3.22 -4.69
CA VAL A 11 14.12 2.79 -4.89
C VAL A 11 13.34 2.90 -3.57
N VAL A 12 13.93 2.42 -2.47
CA VAL A 12 13.33 2.53 -1.13
C VAL A 12 13.20 4.00 -0.71
N LEU A 13 14.25 4.79 -0.92
CA LEU A 13 14.23 6.22 -0.59
C LEU A 13 13.14 6.97 -1.37
N VAL A 14 13.01 6.72 -2.68
CA VAL A 14 11.96 7.32 -3.52
C VAL A 14 10.57 6.90 -3.05
N ALA A 15 10.36 5.62 -2.69
CA ALA A 15 9.09 5.15 -2.14
C ALA A 15 8.74 5.83 -0.82
N VAL A 16 9.70 5.96 0.09
CA VAL A 16 9.52 6.63 1.40
C VAL A 16 9.24 8.12 1.22
N ILE A 17 9.99 8.80 0.35
CA ILE A 17 9.76 10.22 0.04
C ILE A 17 8.38 10.40 -0.57
N GLY A 18 8.00 9.55 -1.52
CA GLY A 18 6.68 9.65 -2.16
C GLY A 18 5.53 9.46 -1.17
N LEU A 19 5.63 8.44 -0.30
CA LEU A 19 4.67 8.24 0.78
C LEU A 19 4.63 9.44 1.74
N ALA A 20 5.79 9.98 2.12
CA ALA A 20 5.87 11.14 3.01
C ALA A 20 5.26 12.40 2.38
N LEU A 21 5.47 12.63 1.08
CA LEU A 21 4.86 13.74 0.34
C LEU A 21 3.33 13.58 0.28
N PHE A 22 2.84 12.39 -0.06
CA PHE A 22 1.42 12.10 -0.07
C PHE A 22 0.76 12.34 1.30
N LEU A 23 1.38 11.85 2.37
CA LEU A 23 0.90 12.05 3.75
C LEU A 23 0.96 13.52 4.16
N GLY A 24 2.03 14.23 3.76
CA GLY A 24 2.19 15.67 4.03
C GLY A 24 1.11 16.51 3.34
N ILE A 25 0.78 16.19 2.08
CA ILE A 25 -0.28 16.88 1.32
C ILE A 25 -1.65 16.58 1.94
N THR A 26 -1.95 15.31 2.23
CA THR A 26 -3.26 14.92 2.80
C THR A 26 -3.48 15.47 4.21
N ALA A 27 -2.41 15.65 5.00
CA ALA A 27 -2.51 16.22 6.34
C ALA A 27 -2.96 17.70 6.37
N GLN A 28 -2.83 18.45 5.27
CA GLN A 28 -3.18 19.88 5.22
C GLN A 28 -4.67 20.16 5.50
N ASN A 29 -5.56 19.25 5.06
CA ASN A 29 -7.02 19.41 5.15
C ASN A 29 -7.67 18.33 6.02
N LYS A 30 -6.99 17.94 7.10
CA LYS A 30 -7.24 16.77 7.95
C LYS A 30 -6.85 15.47 7.26
N LEU A 31 -6.08 14.67 8.00
CA LEU A 31 -5.63 13.37 7.54
C LEU A 31 -6.82 12.43 7.27
N GLY A 32 -6.87 11.88 6.07
CA GLY A 32 -7.94 11.01 5.61
C GLY A 32 -7.62 10.40 4.25
N PHE A 33 -8.48 9.52 3.76
CA PHE A 33 -8.32 8.98 2.41
C PHE A 33 -8.85 9.96 1.37
N PRO A 34 -8.09 10.20 0.27
CA PRO A 34 -8.48 11.13 -0.78
C PRO A 34 -9.62 10.61 -1.67
N LEU A 35 -9.85 9.29 -1.66
CA LEU A 35 -10.86 8.61 -2.46
C LEU A 35 -11.79 7.79 -1.54
N ASP A 36 -13.01 7.58 -1.99
CA ASP A 36 -14.08 6.86 -1.32
C ASP A 36 -13.80 5.35 -1.18
N ASP A 37 -13.12 4.73 -2.16
CA ASP A 37 -12.78 3.30 -2.13
C ASP A 37 -12.12 2.85 -0.83
N ALA A 38 -11.16 3.63 -0.33
CA ALA A 38 -10.47 3.31 0.92
C ALA A 38 -11.42 3.37 2.12
N TRP A 39 -12.37 4.32 2.14
CA TRP A 39 -13.42 4.39 3.16
C TRP A 39 -14.39 3.20 3.08
N ILE A 40 -14.71 2.75 1.86
CA ILE A 40 -15.56 1.58 1.63
C ILE A 40 -14.88 0.32 2.21
N HIS A 41 -13.63 0.07 1.86
CA HIS A 41 -12.86 -1.06 2.39
C HIS A 41 -12.71 -1.03 3.91
N GLN A 42 -12.54 0.16 4.50
CA GLN A 42 -12.48 0.32 5.96
C GLN A 42 -13.82 0.00 6.63
N THR A 43 -14.93 0.33 5.99
CA THR A 43 -16.27 -0.01 6.49
C THR A 43 -16.46 -1.53 6.54
N TYR A 44 -16.14 -2.22 5.46
CA TYR A 44 -16.16 -3.69 5.42
C TYR A 44 -15.22 -4.31 6.46
N ALA A 45 -13.98 -3.80 6.56
CA ALA A 45 -12.98 -4.30 7.50
C ALA A 45 -13.44 -4.13 8.96
N ARG A 46 -14.01 -2.98 9.30
CA ARG A 46 -14.57 -2.71 10.62
C ARG A 46 -15.73 -3.64 10.94
N ASN A 47 -16.65 -3.83 10.00
CA ASN A 47 -17.83 -4.67 10.20
C ASN A 47 -17.43 -6.15 10.32
N LEU A 48 -16.45 -6.58 9.54
CA LEU A 48 -15.87 -7.91 9.65
C LEU A 48 -15.22 -8.13 11.02
N ALA A 49 -14.38 -7.18 11.47
CA ALA A 49 -13.70 -7.29 12.74
C ALA A 49 -14.65 -7.27 13.96
N ARG A 50 -15.73 -6.48 13.90
CA ARG A 50 -16.67 -6.31 15.03
C ARG A 50 -17.80 -7.32 15.06
N TYR A 51 -18.29 -7.74 13.89
CA TYR A 51 -19.52 -8.53 13.78
C TYR A 51 -19.33 -9.85 13.00
N GLY A 52 -18.15 -10.09 12.44
CA GLY A 52 -17.89 -11.28 11.62
C GLY A 52 -18.59 -11.27 10.26
N ARG A 53 -19.05 -10.10 9.78
CA ARG A 53 -19.84 -9.97 8.55
C ARG A 53 -19.15 -9.09 7.52
N LEU A 54 -19.07 -9.59 6.28
CA LEU A 54 -18.64 -8.83 5.11
C LEU A 54 -19.81 -8.03 4.50
N GLU A 55 -20.39 -7.15 5.29
CA GLU A 55 -21.51 -6.29 4.91
C GLU A 55 -21.07 -4.83 4.99
N PHE A 56 -21.45 -4.01 4.00
CA PHE A 56 -21.24 -2.56 4.10
C PHE A 56 -22.22 -1.93 5.10
N THR A 57 -23.51 -2.22 4.92
CA THR A 57 -24.59 -1.88 5.84
C THR A 57 -25.02 -3.14 6.58
N LEU A 58 -24.95 -3.13 7.91
CA LEU A 58 -25.27 -4.29 8.73
C LEU A 58 -26.71 -4.78 8.46
N GLY A 59 -26.86 -6.08 8.24
CA GLY A 59 -28.15 -6.71 7.94
C GLY A 59 -28.62 -6.57 6.49
N VAL A 60 -27.89 -5.84 5.65
CA VAL A 60 -28.14 -5.74 4.21
C VAL A 60 -27.07 -6.52 3.47
N SER A 61 -27.50 -7.55 2.73
CA SER A 61 -26.59 -8.28 1.85
C SER A 61 -26.07 -7.32 0.77
N SER A 62 -24.78 -7.04 0.81
CA SER A 62 -24.07 -6.28 -0.21
C SER A 62 -23.27 -7.24 -1.09
N ALA A 63 -23.05 -6.88 -2.36
CA ALA A 63 -22.01 -7.52 -3.16
C ALA A 63 -20.71 -7.44 -2.35
N GLY A 64 -20.19 -8.59 -1.92
CA GLY A 64 -19.06 -8.65 -0.99
C GLY A 64 -17.85 -7.85 -1.50
N SER A 65 -16.89 -7.59 -0.61
CA SER A 65 -15.71 -6.81 -0.95
C SER A 65 -15.08 -7.21 -2.29
N THR A 66 -14.86 -6.23 -3.18
CA THR A 66 -14.15 -6.40 -4.47
C THR A 66 -12.66 -6.70 -4.29
N ALA A 67 -12.14 -6.59 -3.06
CA ALA A 67 -10.81 -7.03 -2.66
C ALA A 67 -10.86 -7.70 -1.26
N PRO A 68 -11.33 -8.96 -1.15
CA PRO A 68 -11.53 -9.62 0.14
C PRO A 68 -10.23 -9.75 0.95
N LEU A 69 -9.11 -10.04 0.31
CA LEU A 69 -7.81 -10.14 0.98
C LEU A 69 -7.39 -8.81 1.61
N TRP A 70 -7.57 -7.70 0.89
CA TRP A 70 -7.28 -6.36 1.42
C TRP A 70 -8.16 -6.04 2.63
N THR A 71 -9.45 -6.34 2.54
CA THR A 71 -10.41 -6.17 3.64
C THR A 71 -10.02 -6.98 4.87
N LEU A 72 -9.56 -8.23 4.70
CA LEU A 72 -9.06 -9.06 5.80
C LEU A 72 -7.83 -8.45 6.47
N LEU A 73 -6.86 -7.96 5.68
CA LEU A 73 -5.67 -7.30 6.21
C LEU A 73 -6.01 -6.03 6.99
N LEU A 74 -6.97 -5.23 6.51
CA LEU A 74 -7.46 -4.06 7.24
C LEU A 74 -8.19 -4.44 8.53
N ALA A 75 -8.99 -5.52 8.51
CA ALA A 75 -9.74 -5.99 9.68
C ALA A 75 -8.82 -6.33 10.85
N LEU A 76 -7.61 -6.85 10.57
CA LEU A 76 -6.60 -7.08 11.61
C LEU A 76 -6.24 -5.81 12.39
N GLY A 77 -6.21 -4.65 11.73
CA GLY A 77 -5.96 -3.37 12.41
C GLY A 77 -7.03 -3.07 13.46
N TYR A 78 -8.30 -3.35 13.16
CA TYR A 78 -9.39 -3.19 14.10
C TYR A 78 -9.33 -4.21 15.25
N VAL A 79 -8.99 -5.47 14.97
CA VAL A 79 -8.83 -6.51 16.01
C VAL A 79 -7.70 -6.16 16.97
N LEU A 80 -6.60 -5.60 16.45
CA LEU A 80 -5.45 -5.18 17.24
C LEU A 80 -5.62 -3.80 17.91
N GLY A 81 -6.73 -3.11 17.68
CA GLY A 81 -6.99 -1.77 18.24
C GLY A 81 -6.10 -0.66 17.65
N LEU A 82 -5.54 -0.86 16.45
CA LEU A 82 -4.70 0.13 15.78
C LEU A 82 -5.54 1.24 15.13
N PRO A 83 -5.03 2.48 15.06
CA PRO A 83 -5.70 3.54 14.30
C PRO A 83 -5.81 3.16 12.82
N TYR A 84 -7.04 3.15 12.29
CA TYR A 84 -7.32 2.62 10.95
C TYR A 84 -6.59 3.37 9.82
N LEU A 85 -6.40 4.69 9.96
CA LEU A 85 -5.62 5.50 9.02
C LEU A 85 -4.15 5.05 9.00
N PHE A 86 -3.53 4.98 10.18
CA PHE A 86 -2.14 4.54 10.32
C PHE A 86 -1.94 3.15 9.74
N TRP A 87 -2.83 2.21 10.08
CA TRP A 87 -2.73 0.83 9.60
C TRP A 87 -2.84 0.73 8.08
N ALA A 88 -3.78 1.46 7.47
CA ALA A 88 -3.93 1.48 6.01
C ALA A 88 -2.72 2.10 5.30
N TYR A 89 -2.18 3.22 5.81
CA TYR A 89 -0.99 3.84 5.22
C TYR A 89 0.26 2.96 5.36
N LEU A 90 0.40 2.28 6.51
CA LEU A 90 1.50 1.33 6.72
C LEU A 90 1.41 0.18 5.72
N LEU A 91 0.26 -0.48 5.61
CA LEU A 91 0.05 -1.56 4.66
C LEU A 91 0.26 -1.10 3.21
N GLY A 92 -0.28 0.07 2.83
CA GLY A 92 -0.09 0.66 1.51
C GLY A 92 1.39 0.93 1.20
N GLY A 93 2.13 1.50 2.15
CA GLY A 93 3.57 1.72 2.03
C GLY A 93 4.37 0.43 1.88
N LEU A 94 4.02 -0.62 2.65
CA LEU A 94 4.62 -1.94 2.50
C LEU A 94 4.32 -2.57 1.13
N CYS A 95 3.09 -2.44 0.63
CA CYS A 95 2.71 -2.89 -0.71
C CYS A 95 3.49 -2.15 -1.80
N LEU A 96 3.71 -0.83 -1.66
CA LEU A 96 4.52 -0.05 -2.61
C LEU A 96 5.98 -0.52 -2.65
N LEU A 97 6.59 -0.73 -1.48
CA LEU A 97 7.95 -1.26 -1.39
C LEU A 97 8.04 -2.66 -2.00
N TRP A 98 7.04 -3.50 -1.73
CA TRP A 98 6.97 -4.84 -2.28
C TRP A 98 6.79 -4.82 -3.81
N LEU A 99 5.97 -3.90 -4.34
CA LEU A 99 5.82 -3.71 -5.79
C LEU A 99 7.17 -3.38 -6.46
N GLY A 100 7.89 -2.40 -5.93
CA GLY A 100 9.23 -2.03 -6.43
C GLY A 100 10.22 -3.20 -6.36
N TRP A 101 10.23 -3.94 -5.24
CA TRP A 101 11.10 -5.11 -5.07
C TRP A 101 10.76 -6.25 -6.02
N SER A 102 9.47 -6.55 -6.20
CA SER A 102 8.99 -7.59 -7.12
C SER A 102 9.35 -7.25 -8.56
N GLY A 103 9.23 -5.98 -8.96
CA GLY A 103 9.68 -5.51 -10.28
C GLY A 103 11.18 -5.69 -10.49
N MET A 104 12.01 -5.35 -9.50
CA MET A 104 13.46 -5.60 -9.57
C MET A 104 13.79 -7.09 -9.70
N ARG A 105 13.07 -7.95 -8.96
CA ARG A 105 13.22 -9.42 -9.04
C ARG A 105 12.81 -9.96 -10.41
N LEU A 106 11.68 -9.51 -10.93
CA LEU A 106 11.19 -9.88 -12.26
C LEU A 106 12.17 -9.44 -13.36
N TRP A 107 12.68 -8.21 -13.29
CA TRP A 107 13.69 -7.72 -14.24
C TRP A 107 14.91 -8.63 -14.31
N ARG A 108 15.40 -9.09 -13.16
CA ARG A 108 16.56 -9.99 -13.09
C ARG A 108 16.29 -11.35 -13.70
N ALA A 109 15.05 -11.86 -13.55
CA ALA A 109 14.64 -13.12 -14.14
C ALA A 109 14.53 -13.02 -15.67
N LEU A 110 13.99 -11.91 -16.19
CA LEU A 110 13.76 -11.70 -17.61
C LEU A 110 15.03 -11.25 -18.37
N TRP A 111 15.89 -10.44 -17.75
CA TRP A 111 17.11 -9.91 -18.36
C TRP A 111 18.35 -10.13 -17.48
N PRO A 112 18.85 -11.38 -17.35
CA PRO A 112 20.02 -11.69 -16.52
C PRO A 112 21.27 -10.90 -16.90
N ALA A 113 21.51 -10.69 -18.20
CA ALA A 113 22.63 -9.89 -18.72
C ALA A 113 22.58 -8.41 -18.28
N GLN A 114 21.40 -7.91 -17.90
CA GLN A 114 21.16 -6.53 -17.46
C GLN A 114 20.76 -6.45 -15.98
N ALA A 115 21.07 -7.47 -15.16
CA ALA A 115 20.65 -7.56 -13.76
C ALA A 115 21.12 -6.39 -12.87
N ALA A 116 22.15 -5.65 -13.28
CA ALA A 116 22.62 -4.44 -12.59
C ALA A 116 21.71 -3.20 -12.80
N ARG A 117 20.75 -3.29 -13.72
CA ARG A 117 19.78 -2.23 -14.05
C ARG A 117 18.38 -2.47 -13.46
N ASP A 118 18.25 -3.48 -12.60
CA ASP A 118 17.01 -3.84 -11.90
C ASP A 118 16.29 -2.65 -11.24
N TRP A 119 17.06 -1.75 -10.61
CA TRP A 119 16.56 -0.54 -9.95
C TRP A 119 15.72 0.37 -10.86
N LEU A 120 15.91 0.35 -12.19
CA LEU A 120 15.07 1.12 -13.12
C LEU A 120 13.62 0.64 -13.08
N ALA A 121 13.41 -0.67 -13.10
CA ALA A 121 12.06 -1.25 -12.99
C ALA A 121 11.43 -0.91 -11.63
N GLY A 122 12.23 -0.96 -10.56
CA GLY A 122 11.79 -0.55 -9.22
C GLY A 122 11.37 0.92 -9.17
N MET A 123 12.17 1.83 -9.74
CA MET A 123 11.85 3.26 -9.79
C MET A 123 10.60 3.55 -10.60
N VAL A 124 10.49 2.97 -11.81
CA VAL A 124 9.31 3.15 -12.65
C VAL A 124 8.06 2.73 -11.89
N LEU A 125 8.04 1.54 -11.30
CA LEU A 125 6.84 1.05 -10.59
C LEU A 125 6.46 1.91 -9.38
N VAL A 126 7.44 2.32 -8.58
CA VAL A 126 7.18 3.17 -7.41
C VAL A 126 6.68 4.56 -7.83
N LEU A 127 7.24 5.15 -8.89
CA LEU A 127 6.86 6.47 -9.38
C LEU A 127 5.56 6.47 -10.20
N THR A 128 5.18 5.34 -10.80
CA THR A 128 3.88 5.20 -11.48
C THR A 128 2.71 5.09 -10.51
N TRP A 129 2.96 5.04 -9.20
CA TRP A 129 1.90 5.00 -8.21
C TRP A 129 0.98 6.23 -8.39
N PRO A 130 -0.32 6.06 -8.72
CA PRO A 130 -1.21 7.17 -9.09
C PRO A 130 -1.45 8.28 -8.04
N LEU A 131 -0.85 8.17 -6.87
CA LEU A 131 -0.95 9.16 -5.79
C LEU A 131 0.35 9.97 -5.60
N LEU A 132 1.37 9.71 -6.43
CA LEU A 132 2.54 10.54 -6.65
C LEU A 132 2.37 11.36 -7.93
#